data_AF-A0A2S7WWQ0-F1
#
_entry.id   AF-A0A2S7WWQ0-F1
#
_cell.length_a   1.000
_cell.length_b   1.000
_cell.length_c   1.000
_cell.angle_alpha   90.00
_cell.angle_beta   90.00
_cell.angle_gamma   90.00
#
_symmetry.space_group_name_H-M   'P 1'
#
loop_
_entity.id
_entity.type
_entity.pdbx_description
1 polymer ?
#
loop_
_entity_poly.entity_id
_entity_poly.type
_entity_poly.pdbx_seq_one_letter_code
_entity_poly.pdbx_strand_id
1 'polypeptide(L)' 'MLKFIKGHMESIIGIEIYPLISLIIFFTFFVALFWWVFTAKKEYINTVSNLPLDH' A
#
# COMPACT_ATOMS: atom_id res chain seq x y z
N MET A 1 -7.89 -13.94 -27.26
CA MET A 1 -6.61 -13.22 -27.10
C MET A 1 -5.83 -13.64 -25.85
N LEU A 2 -6.46 -13.78 -24.67
CA LEU A 2 -5.80 -14.23 -23.43
C LEU A 2 -5.15 -15.64 -23.52
N LYS A 3 -5.64 -16.51 -24.40
CA LYS A 3 -5.18 -17.90 -24.57
C LYS A 3 -3.72 -18.02 -25.03
N PHE A 4 -3.22 -17.06 -25.80
CA PHE A 4 -1.83 -17.05 -26.29
C PHE A 4 -0.83 -16.62 -25.21
N ILE A 5 -1.21 -15.66 -24.36
CA ILE A 5 -0.34 -15.16 -23.28
C ILE A 5 -0.28 -16.18 -22.14
N LYS A 6 -1.41 -16.82 -21.82
CA LYS A 6 -1.51 -17.77 -20.71
C LYS A 6 -0.61 -19.00 -20.91
N GLY A 7 -0.54 -19.54 -22.13
CA GLY A 7 0.33 -20.68 -22.45
C GLY A 7 1.83 -20.35 -22.36
N HIS A 8 2.23 -19.14 -22.76
CA HIS A 8 3.62 -18.69 -22.58
C HIS A 8 3.96 -18.41 -21.11
N MET A 9 3.04 -17.82 -20.35
CA MET A 9 3.24 -17.57 -18.92
C MET A 9 3.30 -18.85 -18.09
N GLU A 10 2.45 -19.85 -18.37
CA GLU A 10 2.50 -21.16 -17.70
C GLU A 10 3.79 -21.95 -18.02
N SER A 11 4.42 -21.70 -19.18
CA SER A 11 5.72 -22.31 -19.50
C SER A 11 6.88 -21.72 -18.68
N ILE A 12 6.69 -20.55 -18.06
CA ILE A 12 7.68 -19.90 -17.21
C ILE A 12 7.59 -20.52 -15.82
N ILE A 13 8.52 -21.43 -15.54
CA ILE A 13 8.67 -22.05 -14.21
C ILE A 13 8.86 -20.91 -13.18
N GLY A 14 7.98 -20.86 -12.18
CA GLY A 14 8.04 -19.86 -11.11
C GLY A 14 7.31 -18.53 -11.39
N ILE A 15 6.51 -18.43 -12.47
CA ILE A 15 5.72 -17.21 -12.77
C ILE A 15 4.78 -16.80 -11.61
N GLU A 16 4.34 -17.77 -10.80
CA GLU A 16 3.43 -17.57 -9.66
C GLU A 16 4.05 -16.74 -8.52
N ILE A 17 5.38 -16.62 -8.46
CA ILE A 17 6.09 -15.82 -7.45
C ILE A 17 5.89 -14.33 -7.68
N TYR A 18 5.77 -13.88 -8.94
CA TYR A 18 5.63 -12.44 -9.23
C TYR A 18 4.36 -11.82 -8.64
N PRO A 19 3.16 -12.43 -8.78
CA PRO A 19 1.97 -11.95 -8.08
C PRO A 19 2.11 -11.94 -6.55
N LEU A 20 2.72 -12.97 -5.97
CA LEU A 20 2.89 -13.09 -4.51
C LEU A 20 3.81 -11.99 -3.96
N ILE A 21 4.96 -11.76 -4.60
CA ILE A 21 5.88 -10.69 -4.21
C ILE A 21 5.23 -9.31 -4.39
N SER A 22 4.53 -9.09 -5.51
CA SER A 22 3.79 -7.84 -5.74
C SER A 22 2.78 -7.56 -4.62
N LEU A 23 2.03 -8.58 -4.21
CA LEU A 23 1.08 -8.49 -3.10
C LEU A 23 1.78 -8.13 -1.78
N ILE A 24 2.89 -8.79 -1.47
CA ILE A 24 3.64 -8.55 -0.22
C ILE A 24 4.22 -7.13 -0.21
N ILE A 25 4.82 -6.68 -1.31
CA ILE A 25 5.39 -5.33 -1.42
C ILE A 25 4.28 -4.28 -1.29
N PHE A 26 3.18 -4.45 -2.03
CA PHE A 26 2.03 -3.56 -1.97
C PHE A 26 1.48 -3.49 -0.54
N PHE A 27 1.18 -4.64 0.06
CA PHE A 27 0.64 -4.71 1.41
C PHE A 27 1.58 -4.06 2.44
N THR A 28 2.88 -4.38 2.39
CA THR A 28 3.89 -3.83 3.33
C THR A 28 4.01 -2.31 3.19
N PHE A 29 3.97 -1.80 1.96
CA PHE A 29 3.97 -0.36 1.70
C PHE A 29 2.79 0.35 2.37
N PHE A 30 1.58 -0.23 2.27
CA PHE A 30 0.39 0.32 2.93
C PHE A 30 0.49 0.24 4.46
N VAL A 31 0.98 -0.87 5.02
CA VAL A 31 1.20 -1.00 6.48
C VAL A 31 2.16 0.07 6.99
N ALA A 32 3.28 0.28 6.30
CA ALA A 32 4.26 1.31 6.63
C ALA A 32 3.67 2.73 6.51
N LEU A 33 2.88 2.99 5.46
CA LEU A 33 2.17 4.26 5.30
C LEU A 33 1.20 4.52 6.45
N PHE A 34 0.40 3.52 6.85
CA PHE A 34 -0.50 3.66 7.99
C PHE A 34 0.27 3.99 9.27
N TRP A 35 1.38 3.27 9.53
CA TRP A 35 2.24 3.55 10.68
C TRP A 35 2.76 5.00 10.69
N TRP A 36 3.23 5.49 9.54
CA TRP A 36 3.70 6.87 9.39
C TRP A 36 2.57 7.88 9.62
N VAL A 37 1.39 7.64 9.05
CA VAL A 37 0.20 8.50 9.19
C VAL A 37 -0.28 8.58 10.64
N PHE A 38 -0.30 7.47 11.39
CA PHE A 38 -0.67 7.48 12.81
C PHE A 38 0.29 8.29 13.67
N THR A 39 1.58 8.31 13.31
CA THR A 39 2.60 9.07 14.03
C THR A 39 2.53 10.57 13.67
N ALA A 40 2.39 10.90 12.38
CA ALA A 40 2.44 12.28 11.89
C ALA A 40 1.22 13.15 12.28
N LYS A 41 0.05 12.54 12.50
CA LYS A 41 -1.20 13.30 12.71
C LYS A 41 -1.32 14.00 14.08
N LYS A 42 -0.55 13.60 15.09
CA LYS A 42 -0.80 14.06 16.47
C LYS A 42 -0.42 15.53 16.72
N GLU A 43 0.67 16.00 16.12
CA GLU A 43 1.20 17.34 16.38
C GLU A 43 0.38 18.44 15.69
N TYR A 44 -0.04 18.20 14.45
CA TYR A 44 -0.90 19.12 13.70
C TYR A 44 -2.31 19.23 14.27
N ILE A 45 -2.93 18.09 14.62
CA ILE A 45 -4.29 18.06 15.18
C ILE A 45 -4.34 18.77 16.53
N ASN A 46 -3.36 18.57 17.42
CA ASN A 46 -3.35 19.25 18.72
C ASN A 46 -3.20 20.76 18.61
N THR A 47 -2.44 21.25 17.62
CA THR A 47 -2.27 22.69 17.40
C THR A 47 -3.56 23.33 16.90
N VAL A 48 -4.26 22.66 15.98
CA VAL A 48 -5.51 23.17 15.41
C VAL A 48 -6.70 22.98 16.36
N SER A 49 -6.73 21.91 17.16
CA SER A 49 -7.79 21.69 18.17
C SER A 49 -7.73 22.67 19.35
N ASN A 50 -6.57 23.29 19.60
CA ASN A 50 -6.42 24.34 20.61
C ASN A 50 -6.55 25.75 20.03
N LEU A 51 -6.78 25.90 18.73
CA LEU A 51 -7.18 27.20 18.18
C LEU A 51 -8.60 27.48 18.70
N PRO A 52 -8.83 28.66 19.30
CA PRO A 52 -10.17 29.05 19.72
C PRO A 52 -11.08 29.02 18.48
N LEU A 53 -12.14 28.24 18.57
CA LEU A 53 -13.21 28.21 17.56
C LEU A 53 -14.10 29.44 17.73
N ASP A 54 -13.52 30.64 17.66
CA ASP A 54 -14.22 31.90 17.88
C ASP A 54 -14.35 32.70 16.57
N HIS A 55 -15.42 32.41 15.82
CA HIS A 55 -16.55 33.31 15.58
C HIS A 55 -17.64 32.63 14.73
#